data_AF-A0A1B9AIJ9-F1
#
_entry.id   AF-A0A1B9AIJ9-F1
#
_cell.length_a   1.000
_cell.length_b   1.000
_cell.length_c   1.000
_cell.angle_alpha   90.00
_cell.angle_beta   90.00
_cell.angle_gamma   90.00
#
_symmetry.space_group_name_H-M   'P 1'
#
loop_
_entity.id
_entity.type
_entity.pdbx_description
1 polymer ?
#
loop_
_entity_poly.entity_id
_entity_poly.type
_entity_poly.pdbx_seq_one_letter_code
_entity_poly.pdbx_strand_id
1 'polypeptide(L)' 'MEKEKYSTIYQAPYGLVIGELKKEMTKEDAVALGQKYCSENGFSYKGTYTGDEAVAALQSLIQKHTRAVH' A
#
# COMPACT_ATOMS: atom_id res chain seq x y z
N MET A 1 -7.79 -18.62 -9.57
CA MET A 1 -7.35 -17.43 -8.83
C MET A 1 -5.91 -17.20 -9.19
N GLU A 2 -5.62 -16.15 -9.96
CA GLU A 2 -4.25 -15.77 -10.34
C GLU A 2 -3.52 -15.27 -9.09
N LYS A 3 -2.29 -15.75 -8.89
CA LYS A 3 -1.41 -15.29 -7.81
C LYS A 3 -0.48 -14.26 -8.44
N GLU A 4 -0.44 -13.07 -7.88
CA GLU A 4 0.38 -11.97 -8.39
C GLU A 4 1.21 -11.37 -7.25
N LYS A 5 2.26 -10.64 -7.62
CA LYS A 5 2.99 -9.80 -6.68
C LYS A 5 2.19 -8.52 -6.42
N TYR A 6 1.64 -8.45 -5.22
CA TYR A 6 0.96 -7.27 -4.73
C TYR A 6 1.90 -6.41 -3.89
N SER A 7 1.63 -5.12 -3.87
CA SER A 7 2.31 -4.11 -3.07
C SER A 7 1.31 -3.39 -2.20
N THR A 8 1.65 -3.21 -0.92
CA THR A 8 0.83 -2.48 0.04
C THR A 8 1.36 -1.07 0.20
N ILE A 9 0.48 -0.08 0.03
CA ILE A 9 0.78 1.31 0.31
C ILE A 9 0.32 1.63 1.73
N TYR A 10 1.20 2.22 2.51
CA TYR A 10 0.90 2.67 3.87
C TYR A 10 1.57 4.00 4.18
N GLN A 11 0.98 4.74 5.12
CA GLN A 11 1.53 5.99 5.64
C GLN A 11 2.18 5.73 6.99
N ALA A 12 3.50 5.87 7.00
CA ALA A 12 4.37 5.83 8.16
C ALA A 12 4.63 7.26 8.67
N PRO A 13 5.16 7.44 9.90
CA PRO A 13 5.47 8.78 10.45
C PRO A 13 6.47 9.57 9.60
N TYR A 14 7.29 8.90 8.80
CA TYR A 14 8.27 9.51 7.91
C TYR A 14 7.79 9.68 6.46
N GLY A 15 6.55 9.28 6.13
CA GLY A 15 5.97 9.47 4.79
C GLY A 15 5.16 8.28 4.27
N LEU A 16 4.77 8.36 2.99
CA LEU A 16 4.11 7.27 2.27
C LEU A 16 5.14 6.26 1.77
N VAL A 17 4.87 4.97 1.96
CA VAL A 17 5.77 3.85 1.63
C VAL A 17 5.02 2.81 0.81
N ILE A 18 5.72 2.23 -0.17
CA ILE A 18 5.29 1.03 -0.89
C ILE A 18 6.06 -0.16 -0.33
N GLY A 19 5.34 -1.12 0.25
CA GLY A 19 5.88 -2.41 0.68
C GLY A 19 5.51 -3.51 -0.31
N GLU A 20 6.48 -4.02 -1.07
CA GLU A 20 6.29 -5.18 -1.93
C GLU A 20 6.12 -6.46 -1.10
N LEU A 21 5.10 -7.25 -1.41
CA LEU A 21 4.88 -8.54 -0.76
C LEU A 21 5.82 -9.58 -1.37
N LYS A 22 6.59 -10.27 -0.52
CA LYS A 22 7.62 -11.24 -0.94
C LYS A 22 7.09 -12.45 -1.72
N LYS A 23 5.79 -12.73 -1.65
CA LYS A 23 5.17 -13.93 -2.22
C LYS A 23 3.98 -13.56 -3.09
N GLU A 24 3.83 -14.29 -4.19
CA GLU A 24 2.62 -14.25 -5.00
C GLU A 24 1.48 -14.86 -4.19
N MET A 25 0.42 -14.08 -4.00
CA MET A 25 -0.73 -14.46 -3.19
C MET A 25 -2.01 -13.92 -3.82
N THR A 26 -3.16 -14.20 -3.23
CA THR A 26 -4.41 -13.59 -3.68
C THR A 26 -4.50 -12.14 -3.20
N LYS A 27 -5.30 -11.32 -3.87
CA LYS A 27 -5.56 -9.95 -3.44
C LYS A 27 -6.09 -9.88 -2.01
N GLU A 28 -6.95 -10.83 -1.61
CA GLU A 28 -7.51 -10.90 -0.26
C GLU A 28 -6.44 -11.16 0.80
N ASP A 29 -5.55 -12.14 0.57
CA ASP A 29 -4.41 -12.40 1.44
C ASP A 29 -3.47 -11.18 1.53
N ALA A 30 -3.21 -10.53 0.39
CA ALA A 30 -2.34 -9.36 0.31
C ALA A 30 -2.90 -8.18 1.12
N VAL A 31 -4.22 -7.95 1.05
CA VAL A 31 -4.92 -6.93 1.84
C VAL A 31 -4.86 -7.27 3.33
N ALA A 32 -5.16 -8.52 3.69
CA ALA A 32 -5.14 -8.96 5.09
C ALA A 32 -3.74 -8.82 5.70
N LEU A 33 -2.69 -9.19 4.95
CA LEU A 33 -1.30 -9.10 5.41
C LEU A 33 -0.84 -7.64 5.52
N GLY A 34 -1.20 -6.80 4.55
CA GLY A 34 -0.93 -5.37 4.57
C GLY A 34 -1.60 -4.65 5.75
N GLN A 35 -2.88 -4.93 5.99
CA GLN A 35 -3.63 -4.39 7.12
C GLN A 35 -3.04 -4.84 8.46
N LYS A 36 -2.72 -6.13 8.58
CA LYS A 36 -2.09 -6.68 9.79
C LYS A 36 -0.76 -5.97 10.08
N TYR A 37 0.13 -5.87 9.10
CA TYR A 37 1.41 -5.19 9.25
C TYR A 37 1.24 -3.73 9.68
N CYS A 38 0.31 -3.01 9.06
CA CYS A 38 0.01 -1.63 9.42
C CYS A 38 -0.51 -1.52 10.86
N SER A 39 -1.42 -2.41 11.26
CA SER A 39 -1.97 -2.43 12.61
C SER A 39 -0.91 -2.77 13.67
N GLU A 40 -0.01 -3.70 13.40
CA GLU A 40 1.06 -4.10 14.33
C GLU A 40 2.11 -2.99 14.51
N ASN A 41 2.37 -2.20 13.47
CA ASN A 41 3.37 -1.12 13.51
C ASN A 41 2.78 0.28 13.76
N GLY A 42 1.45 0.40 13.91
CA GLY A 42 0.78 1.70 14.05
C GLY A 42 0.81 2.56 12.78
N PHE A 43 0.95 1.95 11.61
CA PHE A 43 0.89 2.66 10.32
C PHE A 43 -0.53 2.77 9.80
N SER A 44 -0.77 3.79 8.97
CA SER A 44 -2.06 3.97 8.30
C SER A 44 -2.08 3.25 6.96
N TYR A 45 -2.81 2.14 6.87
CA TYR A 45 -3.03 1.42 5.63
C TYR A 45 -3.75 2.28 4.59
N LYS A 46 -3.25 2.34 3.35
CA LYS A 46 -3.85 3.11 2.24
C LYS A 46 -4.44 2.24 1.14
N GLY A 47 -3.91 1.03 0.93
CA GLY A 47 -4.43 0.10 -0.07
C GLY A 47 -3.41 -0.92 -0.51
N THR A 48 -3.88 -1.93 -1.26
CA THR A 48 -3.06 -2.98 -1.86
C THR A 48 -3.33 -3.01 -3.36
N TYR A 49 -2.26 -3.00 -4.14
CA TYR A 49 -2.29 -2.83 -5.60
C TYR A 49 -1.28 -3.77 -6.26
N THR A 50 -1.43 -4.05 -7.55
CA THR A 50 -0.37 -4.71 -8.33
C THR A 50 0.78 -3.74 -8.59
N GLY A 51 1.97 -4.24 -8.95
CA GLY A 51 3.19 -3.41 -9.05
C GLY A 51 3.02 -2.12 -9.87
N ASP A 52 2.37 -2.18 -11.02
CA ASP A 52 2.13 -1.03 -11.90
C ASP A 52 1.08 -0.06 -11.29
N GLU A 53 -0.02 -0.61 -10.78
CA GLU A 53 -1.09 0.16 -10.13
C GLU A 53 -0.61 0.85 -8.83
N ALA A 54 0.33 0.24 -8.12
CA ALA A 54 0.84 0.76 -6.85
C ALA A 54 1.56 2.11 -7.03
N VAL A 55 2.31 2.27 -8.12
CA VAL A 55 3.02 3.52 -8.42
C VAL A 55 2.03 4.63 -8.74
N ALA A 56 1.03 4.35 -9.59
CA ALA A 56 -0.02 5.30 -9.93
C ALA A 56 -0.86 5.70 -8.70
N ALA A 57 -1.24 4.73 -7.87
CA ALA A 57 -1.97 4.97 -6.63
C ALA A 57 -1.16 5.81 -5.64
N LEU A 58 0.14 5.54 -5.49
CA LEU A 58 1.03 6.34 -4.64
C LEU A 58 1.11 7.79 -5.13
N GLN A 59 1.33 8.01 -6.42
CA GLN A 59 1.40 9.37 -6.99
C GLN A 59 0.10 10.15 -6.75
N SER A 60 -1.06 9.49 -6.90
CA SER A 60 -2.36 10.10 -6.60
C SER A 60 -2.50 10.48 -5.13
N LEU A 61 -2.04 9.61 -4.22
CA LEU A 61 -2.06 9.87 -2.78
C LEU A 61 -1.13 11.04 -2.40
N ILE A 62 0.07 11.11 -2.99
CA ILE A 62 1.01 12.22 -2.78
C ILE A 62 0.36 13.52 -3.26
N GLN A 63 -0.19 13.58 -4.47
CA GLN A 63 -0.84 14.79 -4.99
C GLN A 63 -2.01 15.25 -4.12
N LYS A 64 -2.84 14.33 -3.62
CA LYS A 64 -3.93 14.65 -2.68
C LYS A 64 -3.39 15.22 -1.37
N HIS A 65 -2.28 14.70 -0.88
CA HIS A 65 -1.65 15.18 0.35
C HIS A 65 -1.07 16.59 0.17
N THR A 66 -0.40 16.85 -0.95
CA THR A 66 0.19 18.17 -1.25
C THR A 66 -0.88 19.25 -1.43
N ARG A 67 -2.05 18.91 -1.98
CA ARG A 67 -3.18 19.85 -2.15
C ARG A 67 -3.89 20.24 -0.86
N ALA A 68 -3.74 19.46 0.22
CA ALA A 68 -4.38 19.78 1.50
C ALA A 68 -3.60 20.83 2.31
N VAL A 69 -2.43 21.28 1.83
CA VAL A 69 -1.53 22.21 2.52
C VAL A 69 -1.47 23.60 1.83
N HIS A 70 -2.47 23.93 1.01
CA HIS A 70 -2.67 25.26 0.41
C HIS A 70 -4.09 25.73 0.69
#